data_AF-A7GK95-F1
#
_entry.id   AF-A7GK95-F1
#
_cell.length_a   1.000
_cell.length_b   1.000
_cell.length_c   1.000
_cell.angle_alpha   90.00
_cell.angle_beta   90.00
_cell.angle_gamma   90.00
#
_symmetry.space_group_name_H-M   'P 1'
#
loop_
_entity.id
_entity.type
_entity.pdbx_description
1 polymer ?
#
loop_
_entity_poly.entity_id
_entity_poly.type
_entity_poly.pdbx_seq_one_letter_code
_entity_poly.pdbx_strand_id
1 'polypeptide(L)'
;MKKIWGAALLGSMLLLAGCGGNQHTKETKENVQQSADEKEAMKVYQDVHKKYDEKMNKELNQSVQLWGQAKEKGGKSIANKQFKEDVQKVTKSMLEDIEHIRTEIRVPKSKEQEHKLYEGFLNETEQAMKKLDQLAKEEDSSLIRDIEVHFSTASTYYKRFQKEAQN
;
A
#
# COMPACT_ATOMS: atom_id res chain seq x y z
N MET A 1 -19.42 -2.51 32.55
CA MET A 1 -18.99 -3.85 33.01
C MET A 1 -19.76 -4.87 32.17
N LYS A 2 -19.19 -5.85 31.47
CA LYS A 2 -18.21 -6.85 31.90
C LYS A 2 -17.32 -7.29 30.72
N LYS A 3 -16.06 -7.56 31.05
CA LYS A 3 -15.13 -8.38 30.28
C LYS A 3 -15.45 -9.88 30.54
N ILE A 4 -15.02 -10.75 29.60
CA ILE A 4 -14.25 -12.01 29.79
C ILE A 4 -14.74 -13.21 28.93
N TRP A 5 -13.89 -13.53 27.94
CA TRP A 5 -13.29 -14.83 27.55
C TRP A 5 -14.15 -16.03 27.13
N GLY A 6 -13.69 -16.70 26.06
CA GLY A 6 -13.69 -18.17 26.00
C GLY A 6 -13.96 -18.77 24.61
N ALA A 7 -12.90 -19.23 23.95
CA ALA A 7 -12.86 -20.47 23.17
C ALA A 7 -11.37 -20.80 22.96
N ALA A 8 -10.75 -21.52 23.91
CA ALA A 8 -10.75 -22.98 24.00
C ALA A 8 -9.85 -23.61 22.92
N LEU A 9 -8.63 -23.91 23.38
CA LEU A 9 -7.60 -24.76 22.78
C LEU A 9 -8.18 -26.08 22.27
N LEU A 10 -7.94 -26.37 20.99
CA LEU A 10 -7.83 -27.72 20.43
C LEU A 10 -6.54 -27.67 19.59
N GLY A 11 -5.48 -28.40 19.88
CA GLY A 11 -5.46 -29.78 20.32
C GLY A 11 -5.05 -30.64 19.13
N SER A 12 -3.76 -30.66 18.81
CA SER A 12 -3.07 -31.79 18.17
C SER A 12 -1.59 -31.46 17.96
N MET A 13 -0.79 -31.92 18.92
CA MET A 13 0.58 -32.34 18.65
C MET A 13 0.56 -33.36 17.50
N LEU A 14 1.20 -33.03 16.38
CA LEU A 14 1.83 -34.04 15.53
C LEU A 14 3.30 -34.08 15.90
N LEU A 15 3.63 -34.90 16.91
CA LEU A 15 4.97 -35.39 17.12
C LEU A 15 5.29 -36.39 16.00
N LEU A 16 5.98 -35.93 14.96
CA LEU A 16 6.72 -36.83 14.07
C LEU A 16 8.19 -36.80 14.50
N ALA A 17 8.54 -37.68 15.42
CA ALA A 17 9.91 -38.11 15.62
C ALA A 17 10.05 -39.54 15.09
N GLY A 18 11.02 -39.75 14.19
CA GLY A 18 11.64 -41.06 14.00
C GLY A 18 11.74 -41.56 12.56
N CYS A 19 12.69 -41.03 11.78
CA CYS A 19 13.51 -41.91 10.94
C CYS A 19 14.96 -41.45 11.04
N GLY A 20 15.78 -42.30 11.66
CA GLY A 20 17.21 -42.09 11.79
C GLY A 20 17.92 -42.25 10.44
N GLY A 21 18.93 -41.41 10.23
CA GLY A 21 19.81 -41.45 9.07
C GLY A 21 21.01 -40.58 9.35
N ASN A 22 22.09 -41.21 9.78
CA ASN A 22 23.37 -40.60 10.08
C ASN A 22 23.97 -39.97 8.82
N GLN A 23 23.99 -38.64 8.69
CA GLN A 23 24.94 -37.94 7.81
C GLN A 23 25.41 -36.63 8.44
N HIS A 24 26.71 -36.55 8.66
CA HIS A 24 27.44 -35.31 8.82
C HIS A 24 27.14 -34.38 7.64
N THR A 25 26.44 -33.28 7.87
CA THR A 25 26.40 -32.18 6.90
C THR A 25 26.45 -30.84 7.63
N LYS A 26 27.39 -30.00 7.20
CA LYS A 26 27.62 -28.64 7.66
C LYS A 26 26.41 -27.76 7.32
N GLU A 27 25.42 -27.68 8.19
CA GLU A 27 24.30 -26.72 8.03
C GLU A 27 24.04 -26.01 9.35
N THR A 28 24.58 -24.79 9.53
CA THR A 28 24.11 -23.94 10.66
C THR A 28 24.35 -22.45 10.52
N LYS A 29 24.94 -21.94 9.42
CA LYS A 29 25.08 -20.49 9.21
C LYS A 29 24.07 -19.93 8.22
N GLU A 30 23.83 -20.63 7.11
CA GLU A 30 22.96 -20.17 6.03
C GLU A 30 21.47 -20.12 6.43
N ASN A 31 20.99 -21.17 7.11
CA ASN A 31 19.60 -21.26 7.59
C ASN A 31 19.28 -20.25 8.72
N VAL A 32 20.26 -19.93 9.57
CA VAL A 32 20.11 -18.91 10.63
C VAL A 32 20.13 -17.50 10.04
N GLN A 33 21.05 -17.23 9.10
CA GLN A 33 21.14 -15.94 8.41
C GLN A 33 19.86 -15.64 7.62
N GLN A 34 19.35 -16.61 6.86
CA GLN A 34 18.10 -16.47 6.10
C GLN A 34 16.90 -16.17 7.02
N SER A 35 16.89 -16.71 8.25
CA SER A 35 15.83 -16.43 9.24
C SER A 35 15.96 -15.04 9.89
N ALA A 36 17.18 -14.50 9.99
CA ALA A 36 17.45 -13.17 10.52
C ALA A 36 17.10 -12.09 9.48
N ASP A 37 17.50 -12.32 8.23
CA ASP A 37 17.21 -11.42 7.10
C ASP A 37 15.69 -11.33 6.84
N GLU A 38 14.96 -12.45 6.95
CA GLU A 38 13.49 -12.46 6.81
C GLU A 38 12.80 -11.70 7.96
N LYS A 39 13.32 -11.80 9.20
CA LYS A 39 12.80 -11.02 10.35
C LYS A 39 13.05 -9.52 10.19
N GLU A 40 14.22 -9.15 9.71
CA GLU A 40 14.54 -7.75 9.42
C GLU A 40 13.68 -7.22 8.28
N ALA A 41 13.52 -7.97 7.19
CA ALA A 41 12.63 -7.62 6.09
C ALA A 41 11.18 -7.44 6.56
N MET A 42 10.67 -8.35 7.39
CA MET A 42 9.33 -8.23 7.98
C MET A 42 9.18 -6.97 8.83
N LYS A 43 10.19 -6.63 9.64
CA LYS A 43 10.17 -5.41 10.45
C LYS A 43 10.17 -4.16 9.56
N VAL A 44 11.06 -4.09 8.57
CA VAL A 44 11.12 -2.97 7.62
C VAL A 44 9.81 -2.82 6.87
N TYR A 45 9.22 -3.92 6.39
CA TYR A 45 7.92 -3.93 5.73
C TYR A 45 6.84 -3.29 6.60
N GLN A 46 6.73 -3.70 7.86
CA GLN A 46 5.75 -3.15 8.81
C GLN A 46 6.01 -1.67 9.13
N ASP A 47 7.29 -1.30 9.33
CA ASP A 47 7.68 0.07 9.66
C ASP A 47 7.37 1.04 8.50
N VAL A 48 7.58 0.62 7.25
CA VAL A 48 7.23 1.41 6.06
C VAL A 48 5.72 1.63 5.97
N HIS A 49 4.90 0.58 6.04
CA HIS A 49 3.44 0.72 6.03
C HIS A 49 2.94 1.65 7.16
N LYS A 50 3.44 1.45 8.39
CA LYS A 50 3.11 2.31 9.53
C LYS A 50 3.49 3.77 9.31
N LYS A 51 4.64 4.03 8.67
CA LYS A 51 5.14 5.38 8.42
C LYS A 51 4.29 6.13 7.39
N TYR A 52 3.80 5.46 6.36
CA TYR A 52 3.18 6.12 5.20
C TYR A 52 1.66 5.99 5.11
N ASP A 53 1.05 4.89 5.57
CA ASP A 53 -0.36 4.59 5.29
C ASP A 53 -1.32 5.68 5.79
N GLU A 54 -1.10 6.22 6.99
CA GLU A 54 -1.94 7.28 7.53
C GLU A 54 -1.86 8.58 6.70
N LYS A 55 -0.64 8.96 6.31
CA LYS A 55 -0.39 10.16 5.50
C LYS A 55 -0.99 9.99 4.11
N MET A 56 -0.70 8.87 3.44
CA MET A 56 -1.23 8.57 2.12
C MET A 56 -2.77 8.52 2.13
N ASN A 57 -3.39 7.90 3.14
CA ASN A 57 -4.86 7.88 3.21
C ASN A 57 -5.44 9.30 3.31
N LYS A 58 -4.81 10.18 4.09
CA LYS A 58 -5.24 11.58 4.18
C LYS A 58 -5.11 12.31 2.85
N GLU A 59 -3.97 12.20 2.19
CA GLU A 59 -3.70 12.88 0.92
C GLU A 59 -4.51 12.32 -0.25
N LEU A 60 -4.78 11.01 -0.25
CA LEU A 60 -5.68 10.38 -1.22
C LEU A 60 -7.11 10.91 -1.08
N ASN A 61 -7.62 11.03 0.15
CA ASN A 61 -8.94 11.61 0.40
C ASN A 61 -9.02 13.07 -0.08
N GLN A 62 -7.97 13.87 0.18
CA GLN A 62 -7.89 15.24 -0.33
C GLN A 62 -7.88 15.28 -1.86
N SER A 63 -7.12 14.38 -2.50
CA SER A 63 -7.03 14.29 -3.96
C SER A 63 -8.37 13.90 -4.59
N VAL A 64 -9.10 12.96 -3.98
CA VAL A 64 -10.46 12.58 -4.42
C VAL A 64 -11.43 13.75 -4.25
N GLN A 65 -11.32 14.54 -3.18
CA GLN A 65 -12.14 15.75 -3.00
C GLN A 65 -11.86 16.79 -4.09
N LEU A 66 -10.58 17.04 -4.40
CA LEU A 66 -10.19 17.97 -5.47
C LEU A 66 -10.67 17.47 -6.85
N TRP A 67 -10.51 16.17 -7.14
CA TRP A 67 -11.10 15.58 -8.34
C TRP A 67 -12.62 15.75 -8.40
N GLY A 68 -13.32 15.57 -7.28
CA GLY A 68 -14.75 15.84 -7.18
C GLY A 68 -15.10 17.29 -7.53
N GLN A 69 -14.33 18.25 -7.02
CA GLN A 69 -14.49 19.66 -7.37
C GLN A 69 -14.24 19.92 -8.87
N ALA A 70 -13.25 19.26 -9.49
CA ALA A 70 -12.98 19.35 -10.92
C ALA A 70 -14.12 18.79 -11.78
N LYS A 71 -14.74 17.69 -11.33
CA LYS A 71 -15.91 17.07 -11.98
C LYS A 71 -17.16 17.95 -11.90
N GLU A 72 -17.33 18.67 -10.81
CA GLU A 72 -18.50 19.52 -10.58
C GLU A 72 -18.50 20.81 -11.41
N LYS A 73 -19.69 21.39 -11.58
CA LYS A 73 -19.93 22.69 -12.23
C LYS A 73 -19.30 22.84 -13.62
N GLY A 74 -19.10 21.72 -14.33
CA GLY A 74 -18.53 21.69 -15.68
C GLY A 74 -17.06 22.09 -15.74
N GLY A 75 -16.26 21.77 -14.71
CA GLY A 75 -14.82 22.03 -14.73
C GLY A 75 -14.40 23.46 -14.39
N LYS A 76 -15.34 24.33 -13.98
CA LYS A 76 -15.04 25.74 -13.66
C LYS A 76 -14.02 25.93 -12.54
N SER A 77 -13.93 24.96 -11.62
CA SER A 77 -12.94 24.94 -10.54
C SER A 77 -11.51 24.79 -11.05
N ILE A 78 -11.30 24.17 -12.22
CA ILE A 78 -9.97 23.87 -12.77
C ILE A 78 -9.19 25.16 -13.09
N ALA A 79 -9.87 26.20 -13.55
CA ALA A 79 -9.27 27.51 -13.81
C ALA A 79 -8.95 28.31 -12.53
N ASN A 80 -9.39 27.86 -11.35
CA ASN A 80 -9.16 28.56 -10.10
C ASN A 80 -7.71 28.38 -9.63
N LYS A 81 -7.03 29.48 -9.28
CA LYS A 81 -5.64 29.46 -8.82
C LYS A 81 -5.44 28.63 -7.55
N GLN A 82 -6.32 28.77 -6.55
CA GLN A 82 -6.25 28.00 -5.30
C GLN A 82 -6.40 26.50 -5.57
N PHE A 83 -7.33 26.13 -6.44
CA PHE A 83 -7.51 24.73 -6.86
C PHE A 83 -6.21 24.16 -7.44
N LYS A 84 -5.52 24.89 -8.32
CA LYS A 84 -4.25 24.44 -8.91
C LYS A 84 -3.16 24.29 -7.87
N GLU A 85 -3.04 25.23 -6.94
CA GLU A 85 -2.06 25.17 -5.85
C GLU A 85 -2.32 23.98 -4.92
N ASP A 86 -3.58 23.74 -4.57
CA ASP A 86 -3.99 22.61 -3.72
C ASP A 86 -3.71 21.26 -4.40
N VAL A 87 -4.03 21.14 -5.69
CA VAL A 87 -3.73 19.95 -6.50
C VAL A 87 -2.23 19.72 -6.58
N GLN A 88 -1.44 20.74 -6.93
CA GLN A 88 0.01 20.60 -7.05
C GLN A 88 0.66 20.21 -5.71
N LYS A 89 0.18 20.77 -4.61
CA LYS A 89 0.68 20.44 -3.27
C LYS A 89 0.43 18.99 -2.90
N VAL A 90 -0.81 18.51 -3.06
CA VAL A 90 -1.17 17.14 -2.66
C VAL A 90 -0.54 16.10 -3.59
N THR A 91 -0.53 16.36 -4.91
CA THR A 91 0.04 15.43 -5.89
C THR A 91 1.55 15.32 -5.74
N LYS A 92 2.25 16.44 -5.52
CA LYS A 92 3.70 16.42 -5.26
C LYS A 92 4.04 15.59 -4.01
N SER A 93 3.38 15.87 -2.88
CA SER A 93 3.62 15.14 -1.62
C SER A 93 3.36 13.64 -1.77
N MET A 94 2.25 13.27 -2.40
CA MET A 94 1.88 11.87 -2.63
C MET A 94 2.89 11.15 -3.53
N LEU A 95 3.34 11.80 -4.62
CA LEU A 95 4.30 11.20 -5.54
C LEU A 95 5.67 10.97 -4.88
N GLU A 96 6.13 11.92 -4.07
CA GLU A 96 7.35 11.77 -3.26
C GLU A 96 7.23 10.60 -2.27
N ASP A 97 6.09 10.46 -1.58
CA ASP A 97 5.86 9.35 -0.66
C ASP A 97 5.83 7.98 -1.38
N ILE A 98 5.18 7.89 -2.54
CA ILE A 98 5.15 6.66 -3.34
C ILE A 98 6.57 6.23 -3.75
N GLU A 99 7.40 7.19 -4.17
CA GLU A 99 8.81 6.93 -4.49
C GLU A 99 9.56 6.44 -3.25
N HIS A 100 9.41 7.12 -2.11
CA HIS A 100 10.05 6.70 -0.86
C HIS A 100 9.65 5.29 -0.45
N ILE A 101 8.36 4.94 -0.49
CA ILE A 101 7.88 3.60 -0.19
C ILE A 101 8.57 2.55 -1.06
N ARG A 102 8.62 2.77 -2.38
CA ARG A 102 9.26 1.83 -3.32
C ARG A 102 10.76 1.66 -3.04
N THR A 103 11.43 2.71 -2.57
CA THR A 103 12.86 2.64 -2.23
C THR A 103 13.16 2.06 -0.85
N GLU A 104 12.28 2.28 0.13
CA GLU A 104 12.47 1.88 1.52
C GLU A 104 11.95 0.48 1.82
N ILE A 105 10.92 0.02 1.09
CA ILE A 105 10.25 -1.25 1.37
C ILE A 105 11.17 -2.44 1.09
N ARG A 106 11.22 -3.37 2.05
CA ARG A 106 11.81 -4.70 1.86
C ARG A 106 10.70 -5.72 1.99
N VAL A 107 10.52 -6.55 0.96
CA VAL A 107 9.41 -7.49 0.89
C VAL A 107 9.89 -8.85 1.40
N PRO A 108 9.43 -9.33 2.58
CA PRO A 108 9.70 -10.69 3.01
C PRO A 108 8.96 -11.68 2.11
N LYS A 109 9.49 -12.89 1.95
CA LYS A 109 8.90 -13.92 1.07
C LYS A 109 7.44 -14.21 1.44
N SER A 110 7.15 -14.21 2.74
CA SER A 110 5.79 -14.43 3.27
C SER A 110 4.76 -13.36 2.88
N LYS A 111 5.20 -12.19 2.36
CA LYS A 111 4.34 -11.07 1.99
C LYS A 111 4.33 -10.74 0.50
N GLU A 112 5.01 -11.51 -0.36
CA GLU A 112 5.07 -11.20 -1.79
C GLU A 112 3.69 -11.10 -2.47
N GLN A 113 2.74 -11.99 -2.12
CA GLN A 113 1.40 -11.97 -2.70
C GLN A 113 0.60 -10.74 -2.26
N GLU A 114 0.65 -10.42 -0.97
CA GLU A 114 0.04 -9.22 -0.40
C GLU A 114 0.67 -7.96 -1.02
N HIS A 115 1.99 -7.91 -1.10
CA HIS A 115 2.72 -6.76 -1.63
C HIS A 115 2.42 -6.48 -3.09
N LYS A 116 2.22 -7.49 -3.95
CA LYS A 116 1.77 -7.28 -5.34
C LYS A 116 0.45 -6.50 -5.43
N LEU A 117 -0.46 -6.69 -4.48
CA LEU A 117 -1.70 -5.92 -4.41
C LEU A 117 -1.42 -4.48 -4.00
N TYR A 118 -0.49 -4.28 -3.06
CA TYR A 118 -0.05 -2.95 -2.65
C TYR A 118 0.67 -2.20 -3.79
N GLU A 119 1.54 -2.85 -4.56
CA GLU A 119 2.16 -2.29 -5.76
C GLU A 119 1.11 -1.85 -6.78
N GLY A 120 0.07 -2.67 -7.00
CA GLY A 120 -1.07 -2.30 -7.83
C GLY A 120 -1.76 -1.03 -7.33
N PHE A 121 -1.98 -0.90 -6.03
CA PHE A 121 -2.50 0.32 -5.41
C PHE A 121 -1.58 1.52 -5.67
N LEU A 122 -0.28 1.41 -5.40
CA LEU A 122 0.69 2.49 -5.59
C LEU A 122 0.75 2.95 -7.05
N ASN A 123 0.74 2.03 -8.01
CA ASN A 123 0.80 2.33 -9.43
C ASN A 123 -0.44 3.10 -9.90
N GLU A 124 -1.63 2.65 -9.53
CA GLU A 124 -2.88 3.32 -9.90
C GLU A 124 -3.01 4.68 -9.20
N THR A 125 -2.60 4.80 -7.94
CA THR A 125 -2.55 6.09 -7.23
C THR A 125 -1.57 7.05 -7.91
N GLU A 126 -0.38 6.59 -8.29
CA GLU A 126 0.59 7.42 -9.02
C GLU A 126 0.01 7.96 -10.33
N GLN A 127 -0.66 7.12 -11.11
CA GLN A 127 -1.30 7.54 -12.36
C GLN A 127 -2.41 8.56 -12.11
N ALA A 128 -3.24 8.35 -11.07
CA ALA A 128 -4.26 9.32 -10.67
C ALA A 128 -3.64 10.67 -10.29
N MET A 129 -2.55 10.69 -9.52
CA MET A 129 -1.86 11.93 -9.12
C MET A 129 -1.27 12.66 -10.31
N LYS A 130 -0.56 11.95 -11.20
CA LYS A 130 0.04 12.55 -12.41
C LYS A 130 -1.02 13.20 -13.30
N LYS A 131 -2.15 12.52 -13.50
CA LYS A 131 -3.25 13.04 -14.32
C LYS A 131 -4.00 14.17 -13.64
N LEU A 132 -4.16 14.13 -12.32
CA LEU A 132 -4.77 15.22 -11.57
C LEU A 132 -3.91 16.50 -11.63
N ASP A 133 -2.59 16.35 -11.49
CA ASP A 133 -1.64 17.46 -11.67
C ASP A 133 -1.66 18.00 -13.11
N GLN A 134 -1.68 17.11 -14.11
CA GLN A 134 -1.82 17.49 -15.52
C GLN A 134 -3.12 18.27 -15.77
N LEU A 135 -4.25 17.77 -15.27
CA LEU A 135 -5.56 18.43 -15.36
C LEU A 135 -5.51 19.85 -14.78
N ALA A 136 -4.86 20.04 -13.63
CA ALA A 136 -4.75 21.36 -13.01
C ALA A 136 -3.81 22.31 -13.79
N LYS A 137 -2.70 21.79 -14.34
CA LYS A 137 -1.72 22.58 -15.10
C LYS A 137 -2.26 23.02 -16.47
N GLU A 138 -2.85 22.07 -17.19
CA GLU A 138 -3.28 22.23 -18.58
C GLU A 138 -4.74 22.66 -18.71
N GLU A 139 -5.46 22.69 -17.59
CA GLU A 139 -6.91 22.90 -17.55
C GLU A 139 -7.71 21.85 -18.35
N ASP A 140 -7.12 20.65 -18.53
CA ASP A 140 -7.69 19.60 -19.36
C ASP A 140 -8.75 18.77 -18.60
N SER A 141 -10.01 19.20 -18.74
CA SER A 141 -11.17 18.49 -18.20
C SER A 141 -11.41 17.09 -18.80
N SER A 142 -10.78 16.74 -19.94
CA SER A 142 -10.93 15.41 -20.54
C SER A 142 -10.36 14.31 -19.65
N LEU A 143 -9.41 14.65 -18.78
CA LEU A 143 -8.75 13.73 -17.84
C LEU A 143 -9.65 13.31 -16.67
N ILE A 144 -10.78 13.98 -16.41
CA ILE A 144 -11.65 13.72 -15.26
C ILE A 144 -12.06 12.24 -15.17
N ARG A 145 -12.45 11.65 -16.31
CA ARG A 145 -12.91 10.26 -16.35
C ARG A 145 -11.75 9.27 -16.16
N ASP A 146 -10.60 9.59 -16.71
CA ASP A 146 -9.40 8.75 -16.60
C ASP A 146 -8.89 8.72 -15.15
N ILE A 147 -8.89 9.88 -14.48
CA ILE A 147 -8.58 10.00 -13.04
C ILE A 147 -9.56 9.15 -12.21
N GLU A 148 -10.86 9.16 -12.53
CA GLU A 148 -11.88 8.35 -11.83
C GLU A 148 -11.57 6.85 -11.92
N VAL A 149 -11.15 6.38 -13.11
CA VAL A 149 -10.78 4.98 -13.35
C VAL A 149 -9.59 4.59 -12.49
N HIS A 150 -8.54 5.41 -12.46
CA HIS A 150 -7.36 5.13 -11.65
C HIS A 150 -7.68 5.15 -10.15
N PHE A 151 -8.46 6.12 -9.65
CA PHE A 151 -8.90 6.11 -8.24
C PHE A 151 -9.72 4.88 -7.88
N SER A 152 -10.65 4.47 -8.75
CA SER A 152 -11.48 3.27 -8.52
C SER A 152 -10.64 1.99 -8.51
N THR A 153 -9.68 1.90 -9.43
CA THR A 153 -8.78 0.74 -9.55
C THR A 153 -7.82 0.66 -8.36
N ALA A 154 -7.23 1.80 -7.94
CA ALA A 154 -6.44 1.90 -6.72
C ALA A 154 -7.22 1.43 -5.49
N SER A 155 -8.47 1.90 -5.32
CA SER A 155 -9.34 1.46 -4.22
C SER A 155 -9.58 -0.05 -4.24
N THR A 156 -9.74 -0.63 -5.43
CA THR A 156 -9.93 -2.08 -5.59
C THR A 156 -8.70 -2.87 -5.17
N TYR A 157 -7.51 -2.44 -5.60
CA TYR A 157 -6.25 -3.04 -5.16
C TYR A 157 -6.07 -2.95 -3.64
N TYR A 158 -6.30 -1.78 -3.06
CA TYR A 158 -6.12 -1.56 -1.63
C TYR A 158 -7.08 -2.41 -0.78
N LYS A 159 -8.35 -2.54 -1.18
CA LYS A 159 -9.30 -3.42 -0.49
C LYS A 159 -8.86 -4.88 -0.51
N ARG A 160 -8.30 -5.34 -1.63
CA ARG A 160 -7.78 -6.71 -1.74
C ARG A 160 -6.53 -6.89 -0.89
N PHE A 161 -5.63 -5.91 -0.89
CA PHE A 161 -4.46 -5.87 -0.02
C PHE A 161 -4.85 -6.01 1.46
N GLN A 162 -5.80 -5.20 1.93
CA GLN A 162 -6.30 -5.26 3.31
C GLN A 162 -6.90 -6.62 3.67
N LYS A 163 -7.61 -7.25 2.73
CA LYS A 163 -8.19 -8.59 2.93
C LYS A 163 -7.09 -9.66 3.01
N GLU A 164 -6.07 -9.58 2.17
CA GLU A 164 -4.95 -10.52 2.19
C GLU A 164 -4.12 -10.38 3.47
N ALA A 165 -3.94 -9.16 3.97
CA ALA A 165 -3.20 -8.88 5.20
C ALA A 165 -3.89 -9.41 6.48
N GLN A 166 -5.18 -9.78 6.39
CA GLN A 166 -5.97 -10.36 7.48
C GLN A 166 -5.96 -11.90 7.49
N ASN A 167 -5.46 -12.54 6.43
CA ASN A 167 -5.31 -13.99 6.32
C ASN A 167 -3.98 -14.46 6.94
#